data_AF-A0A6P0LII4-F1
#
_entry.id   AF-A0A6P0LII4-F1
#
_cell.length_a   1.000
_cell.length_b   1.000
_cell.length_c   1.000
_cell.angle_alpha   90.00
_cell.angle_beta   90.00
_cell.angle_gamma   90.00
#
_symmetry.space_group_name_H-M   'P 1'
#
loop_
_entity.id
_entity.type
_entity.pdbx_description
1 polymer ?
#
loop_
_entity_poly.entity_id
_entity_poly.type
_entity_poly.pdbx_seq_one_letter_code
_entity_poly.pdbx_strand_id
1 'polypeptide(L)'
;MIRVPGSDEKSLQISRRHLEIQQIDTEYFIIDKSGGRTKLNGKVISENQPYSLQPRDRLTIANVIVLEVLIRVNVGGLKTNNVIRIDHLDQDALFIEASIGDMVTEVFDE
;
A
#
# COMPACT_ATOMS: atom_id res chain seq x y z
N MET A 1 5.42 -12.02 2.04
CA MET A 1 4.19 -12.81 1.82
C MET A 1 3.21 -12.45 2.93
N ILE A 2 2.04 -11.98 2.56
CA ILE A 2 1.02 -11.54 3.51
C ILE A 2 0.19 -12.76 3.95
N ARG A 3 -0.07 -12.90 5.25
CA ARG A 3 -0.89 -13.96 5.82
C ARG A 3 -1.97 -13.37 6.73
N VAL A 4 -3.16 -13.92 6.64
CA VAL A 4 -4.28 -13.61 7.54
C VAL A 4 -4.34 -14.69 8.62
N PRO A 5 -4.09 -14.35 9.89
CA PRO A 5 -4.19 -15.31 10.98
C PRO A 5 -5.55 -16.00 10.99
N GLY A 6 -5.55 -17.33 11.12
CA GLY A 6 -6.77 -18.13 11.15
C GLY A 6 -7.52 -18.27 9.82
N SER A 7 -6.97 -17.77 8.69
CA SER A 7 -7.61 -17.93 7.38
C SER A 7 -6.62 -18.05 6.22
N ASP A 8 -6.31 -19.29 5.84
CA ASP A 8 -5.51 -19.59 4.65
C ASP A 8 -6.22 -19.15 3.36
N GLU A 9 -7.55 -19.29 3.29
CA GLU A 9 -8.34 -18.87 2.14
C GLU A 9 -8.17 -17.37 1.85
N LYS A 10 -8.29 -16.50 2.87
CA LYS A 10 -8.05 -15.06 2.71
C LYS A 10 -6.60 -14.76 2.34
N SER A 11 -5.65 -15.52 2.87
CA SER A 11 -4.24 -15.39 2.52
C SER A 11 -3.98 -15.69 1.03
N LEU A 12 -4.66 -16.70 0.47
CA LEU A 12 -4.55 -17.08 -0.95
C LEU A 12 -5.16 -16.06 -1.90
N GLN A 13 -6.07 -15.20 -1.44
CA GLN A 13 -6.66 -14.14 -2.26
C GLN A 13 -5.66 -13.01 -2.57
N ILE A 14 -4.62 -12.86 -1.75
CA ILE A 14 -3.59 -11.84 -1.92
C ILE A 14 -2.46 -12.39 -2.80
N SER A 15 -2.47 -12.03 -4.08
CA SER A 15 -1.39 -12.29 -5.02
C SER A 15 -0.01 -11.90 -4.48
N ARG A 16 1.02 -12.70 -4.80
CA ARG A 16 2.42 -12.43 -4.41
C ARG A 16 2.94 -11.09 -4.93
N ARG A 17 2.54 -10.71 -6.13
CA ARG A 17 2.75 -9.39 -6.75
C ARG A 17 1.38 -8.75 -6.92
N HIS A 18 0.79 -8.24 -5.84
CA HIS A 18 -0.59 -7.73 -5.88
C HIS A 18 -0.67 -6.31 -6.43
N LEU A 19 0.31 -5.50 -6.05
CA LEU A 19 0.29 -4.07 -6.20
C LEU A 19 1.70 -3.58 -6.46
N GLU A 20 1.80 -2.50 -7.21
CA GLU A 20 3.02 -1.74 -7.41
C GLU A 20 2.72 -0.26 -7.11
N ILE A 21 3.65 0.41 -6.44
CA ILE A 21 3.62 1.85 -6.27
C ILE A 21 4.81 2.42 -7.04
N GLN A 22 4.53 3.35 -7.95
CA GLN A 22 5.54 4.06 -8.71
C GLN A 22 5.58 5.52 -8.26
N GLN A 23 6.77 6.08 -8.17
CA GLN A 23 6.95 7.53 -8.02
C GLN A 23 7.45 8.09 -9.35
N ILE A 24 6.73 9.06 -9.89
CA ILE A 24 7.13 9.81 -11.08
C ILE A 24 7.22 11.26 -10.65
N ASP A 25 8.42 11.82 -10.69
CA ASP A 25 8.75 13.12 -10.11
C ASP A 25 8.36 13.22 -8.62
N THR A 26 7.33 14.01 -8.32
CA THR A 26 6.82 14.25 -6.96
C THR A 26 5.48 13.56 -6.70
N GLU A 27 4.96 12.84 -7.69
CA GLU A 27 3.66 12.20 -7.63
C GLU A 27 3.81 10.68 -7.44
N TYR A 28 2.87 10.11 -6.69
CA TYR A 28 2.81 8.66 -6.47
C TYR A 28 1.63 8.09 -7.25
N PHE A 29 1.86 6.93 -7.84
CA PHE A 29 0.88 6.18 -8.60
C PHE A 29 0.79 4.77 -8.07
N ILE A 30 -0.42 4.21 -8.12
CA ILE A 30 -0.69 2.82 -7.81
C ILE A 30 -1.06 2.07 -9.09
N ILE A 31 -0.53 0.86 -9.22
CA ILE A 31 -0.83 -0.04 -10.32
C ILE A 31 -1.26 -1.38 -9.73
N ASP A 32 -2.46 -1.84 -10.09
CA ASP A 32 -2.90 -3.18 -9.73
C ASP A 32 -2.20 -4.23 -10.59
N LYS A 33 -1.65 -5.27 -9.95
CA LYS A 33 -0.99 -6.42 -10.57
C LYS A 33 -1.73 -7.73 -10.29
N SER A 34 -2.99 -7.64 -9.85
CA SER A 34 -3.73 -8.75 -9.25
C SER A 34 -4.91 -9.26 -10.08
N GLY A 35 -5.12 -8.69 -11.28
CA GLY A 35 -6.31 -8.96 -12.08
C GLY A 35 -7.54 -8.15 -11.65
N GLY A 36 -7.36 -6.92 -11.18
CA GLY A 36 -8.44 -5.99 -10.80
C GLY A 36 -9.00 -6.24 -9.40
N ARG A 37 -8.20 -6.73 -8.46
CA ARG A 37 -8.64 -7.00 -7.06
C ARG A 37 -8.25 -5.90 -6.07
N THR A 38 -7.73 -4.79 -6.56
CA THR A 38 -7.48 -3.59 -5.76
C THR A 38 -8.62 -2.58 -5.92
N LYS A 39 -9.00 -1.91 -4.81
CA LYS A 39 -9.89 -0.75 -4.83
C LYS A 39 -9.18 0.48 -4.31
N LEU A 40 -9.35 1.61 -4.98
CA LEU A 40 -8.95 2.94 -4.53
C LEU A 40 -10.22 3.71 -4.15
N ASN A 41 -10.31 4.14 -2.89
CA ASN A 41 -11.45 4.85 -2.33
C ASN A 41 -12.79 4.12 -2.58
N GLY A 42 -12.76 2.79 -2.46
CA GLY A 42 -13.92 1.91 -2.65
C GLY A 42 -14.23 1.55 -4.11
N LYS A 43 -13.57 2.16 -5.10
CA LYS A 43 -13.75 1.84 -6.53
C LYS A 43 -12.68 0.85 -6.99
N VAL A 44 -13.11 -0.22 -7.66
CA VAL A 44 -12.17 -1.16 -8.30
C VAL A 44 -11.36 -0.41 -9.36
N ILE A 45 -10.04 -0.57 -9.32
CA ILE A 45 -9.13 0.00 -10.32
C ILE A 45 -8.76 -1.07 -11.35
N SER A 46 -8.49 -0.64 -12.59
CA SER A 46 -8.11 -1.53 -13.68
C SER A 46 -6.71 -2.12 -13.46
N GLU A 47 -6.52 -3.37 -13.86
CA GLU A 47 -5.21 -4.02 -13.86
C GLU A 47 -4.23 -3.29 -14.79
N ASN A 48 -2.97 -3.15 -14.36
CA ASN A 48 -1.86 -2.55 -15.12
C ASN A 48 -2.05 -1.09 -15.56
N GLN A 49 -3.09 -0.40 -15.09
CA GLN A 49 -3.29 1.02 -15.33
C GLN A 49 -2.85 1.83 -14.10
N PRO A 50 -2.06 2.92 -14.26
CA PRO A 50 -1.68 3.78 -13.15
C PRO A 50 -2.84 4.67 -12.70
N TYR A 51 -3.00 4.78 -11.39
CA TYR A 51 -3.93 5.70 -10.74
C TYR A 51 -3.15 6.58 -9.76
N SER A 52 -3.41 7.89 -9.76
CA SER A 52 -2.76 8.81 -8.81
C SER A 52 -3.15 8.47 -7.38
N LEU A 53 -2.17 8.44 -6.49
CA LEU A 53 -2.35 8.33 -5.05
C LEU A 53 -2.28 9.69 -4.40
N GLN A 54 -3.27 9.97 -3.56
CA GLN A 54 -3.33 11.17 -2.73
C GLN A 54 -3.22 10.78 -1.25
N PRO A 55 -2.72 11.68 -0.38
CA PRO A 55 -2.77 11.46 1.05
C PRO A 55 -4.19 11.17 1.50
N ARG A 56 -4.33 10.23 2.44
CA ARG A 56 -5.60 9.74 3.03
C ARG A 56 -6.45 8.88 2.09
N ASP A 57 -5.98 8.59 0.89
CA ASP A 57 -6.62 7.59 0.04
C ASP A 57 -6.69 6.23 0.74
N ARG A 58 -7.74 5.48 0.44
CA ARG A 58 -7.97 4.14 1.00
C ARG A 58 -7.78 3.08 -0.07
N LEU A 59 -6.85 2.17 0.18
CA LEU A 59 -6.58 1.03 -0.67
C LEU A 59 -7.17 -0.22 -0.06
N THR A 60 -8.08 -0.89 -0.78
CA THR A 60 -8.55 -2.22 -0.40
C THR A 60 -7.87 -3.25 -1.28
N ILE A 61 -7.12 -4.17 -0.69
CA ILE A 61 -6.37 -5.24 -1.37
C ILE A 61 -7.16 -6.54 -1.19
N ALA A 62 -7.60 -7.13 -2.30
CA ALA A 62 -8.34 -8.40 -2.34
C ALA A 62 -9.61 -8.47 -1.47
N ASN A 63 -10.16 -7.33 -1.00
CA ASN A 63 -11.19 -7.28 0.06
C ASN A 63 -10.75 -7.89 1.41
N VAL A 64 -9.44 -8.06 1.61
CA VAL A 64 -8.87 -8.64 2.83
C VAL A 64 -8.24 -7.56 3.69
N ILE A 65 -7.55 -6.60 3.08
CA ILE A 65 -6.78 -5.57 3.79
C ILE A 65 -7.24 -4.21 3.31
N VAL A 66 -7.38 -3.28 4.26
CA VAL A 66 -7.60 -1.87 3.98
C VAL A 66 -6.40 -1.09 4.50
N LEU A 67 -5.75 -0.33 3.63
CA LEU A 67 -4.63 0.55 3.95
C LEU A 67 -5.07 2.00 3.76
N GLU A 68 -4.61 2.89 4.63
CA GLU A 68 -4.70 4.34 4.43
C GLU A 68 -3.34 4.86 3.95
N VAL A 69 -3.35 5.67 2.89
CA VAL A 69 -2.14 6.19 2.27
C VAL A 69 -1.65 7.41 3.04
N LEU A 70 -0.42 7.36 3.54
CA LEU A 70 0.26 8.48 4.17
C LEU A 70 1.47 8.87 3.32
N ILE A 71 1.42 10.01 2.63
CA ILE A 71 2.53 10.52 1.83
C ILE A 71 3.28 11.57 2.67
N ARG A 72 4.53 11.28 3.01
CA ARG A 72 5.41 12.23 3.69
C ARG A 72 6.28 12.93 2.65
N VAL A 73 6.05 14.21 2.45
CA VAL A 73 6.95 15.03 1.64
C VAL A 73 8.13 15.42 2.52
N ASN A 74 9.33 14.91 2.21
CA ASN A 74 10.55 15.42 2.82
C ASN A 74 10.81 16.82 2.25
N VAL A 75 10.24 17.83 2.89
CA VAL A 75 10.65 19.22 2.69
C VAL A 75 12.06 19.32 3.26
N GLY A 76 13.06 19.50 2.39
CA GLY A 76 14.46 19.46 2.76
C GLY A 76 14.76 20.31 3.99
N GLY A 77 15.11 19.64 5.09
CA GLY A 77 15.69 20.26 6.27
C GLY A 77 14.87 20.10 7.56
N LEU A 78 14.82 18.90 8.14
CA LEU A 78 15.02 18.67 9.58
C LEU A 78 14.91 17.17 9.89
N LYS A 79 16.02 16.56 10.32
CA LYS A 79 16.03 15.23 10.93
C LYS A 79 15.18 15.28 12.19
N THR A 80 13.97 14.74 12.16
CA THR A 80 13.23 14.45 13.39
C THR A 80 12.91 12.96 13.45
N ASN A 81 13.58 12.28 14.37
CA ASN A 81 13.28 10.92 14.78
C ASN A 81 11.93 10.92 15.52
N ASN A 82 10.83 11.03 14.80
CA ASN A 82 9.50 10.94 15.38
C ASN A 82 8.98 9.51 15.23
N VAL A 83 9.26 8.70 16.24
CA VAL A 83 8.55 7.46 16.53
C VAL A 83 7.15 7.86 16.97
N ILE A 84 6.16 7.71 16.08
CA ILE A 84 4.75 7.97 16.41
C ILE A 84 4.18 6.70 17.02
N ARG A 85 3.79 6.79 18.30
CA ARG A 85 2.98 5.79 19.00
C ARG A 85 1.54 5.87 18.47
N ILE A 86 0.95 4.73 18.14
CA ILE A 86 -0.45 4.63 17.69
C ILE A 86 -1.26 3.99 18.82
N ASP A 87 -2.32 4.66 19.25
CA ASP A 87 -3.24 4.20 20.28
C ASP A 87 -4.08 3.00 19.80
N HIS A 88 -4.31 2.08 20.73
CA HIS A 88 -5.04 0.83 20.55
C HIS A 88 -6.44 1.04 19.96
N LEU A 89 -6.72 0.40 18.82
CA LEU A 89 -8.06 0.00 18.42
C LEU A 89 -8.12 -1.53 18.37
N ASP A 90 -9.27 -2.05 18.78
CA ASP A 90 -9.60 -3.44 19.08
C ASP A 90 -9.16 -4.49 18.04
N GLN A 91 -9.03 -5.70 18.57
CA GLN A 91 -8.34 -6.89 18.06
C GLN A 91 -8.69 -7.27 16.60
N ASP A 92 -7.68 -7.78 15.88
CA ASP A 92 -7.65 -8.29 14.49
C ASP A 92 -7.25 -7.33 13.36
N ALA A 93 -6.60 -6.21 13.65
CA ALA A 93 -5.93 -5.43 12.61
C ALA A 93 -4.55 -6.02 12.27
N LEU A 94 -4.43 -6.61 11.08
CA LEU A 94 -3.15 -7.00 10.48
C LEU A 94 -2.37 -5.73 10.12
N PHE A 95 -1.36 -5.39 10.94
CA PHE A 95 -0.44 -4.30 10.65
C PHE A 95 0.60 -4.77 9.64
N ILE A 96 0.58 -4.19 8.44
CA ILE A 96 1.65 -4.32 7.47
C ILE A 96 2.37 -3.00 7.43
N GLU A 97 3.46 -2.91 8.19
CA GLU A 97 4.47 -1.88 7.99
C GLU A 97 5.34 -2.33 6.82
N ALA A 98 5.09 -1.75 5.64
CA ALA A 98 5.96 -1.93 4.49
C ALA A 98 6.85 -0.69 4.39
N SER A 99 8.14 -0.87 4.68
CA SER A 99 9.15 0.13 4.37
C SER A 99 9.25 0.27 2.85
N ILE A 100 9.73 1.41 2.34
CA ILE A 100 10.09 1.54 0.91
C ILE A 100 11.07 0.45 0.47
N GLY A 101 11.89 -0.10 1.38
CA GLY A 101 12.75 -1.26 1.10
C GLY A 101 12.08 -2.63 1.13
N ASP A 102 10.88 -2.77 1.74
CA ASP A 102 10.12 -4.02 1.78
C ASP A 102 9.15 -4.15 0.59
N MET A 103 8.80 -3.02 -0.03
CA MET A 103 8.24 -2.97 -1.38
C MET A 103 9.38 -2.99 -2.38
N VAL A 104 9.38 -3.98 -3.28
CA VAL A 104 10.31 -3.96 -4.42
C VAL A 104 9.87 -2.81 -5.33
N THR A 105 10.51 -1.65 -5.17
CA THR A 105 10.47 -0.56 -6.14
C THR A 105 11.63 -0.79 -7.10
N GLU A 106 11.36 -1.34 -8.29
CA GLU A 106 12.33 -1.32 -9.39
C GLU A 106 12.36 0.11 -9.93
N VAL A 107 13.42 0.86 -9.63
CA VAL A 107 13.71 2.15 -10.24
C VAL A 107 14.51 1.85 -11.50
N PHE A 108 13.96 2.15 -12.68
CA PHE A 108 14.71 2.14 -13.92
C PHE A 108 15.33 3.52 -14.12
N ASP A 109 16.63 3.62 -13.93
CA ASP A 109 17.43 4.74 -14.44
C ASP A 109 17.76 4.44 -15.91
N GLU A 110 17.62 5.45 -16.79
CA GLU A 110 17.96 5.39 -18.23
C GLU A 110 19.45 5.09 -18.49
#